data_AF-A0A9X3DRP6-F1
#
_entry.id   AF-A0A9X3DRP6-F1
#
_cell.length_a   1.000
_cell.length_b   1.000
_cell.length_c   1.000
_cell.angle_alpha   90.00
_cell.angle_beta   90.00
_cell.angle_gamma   90.00
#
_symmetry.space_group_name_H-M   'P 1'
#
loop_
_entity.id
_entity.type
_entity.pdbx_description
1 polymer ?
#
loop_
_entity_poly.entity_id
_entity_poly.type
_entity_poly.pdbx_seq_one_letter_code
_entity_poly.pdbx_strand_id
1 'polypeptide(L)'
;MKTKMMFQKAIVTTSLLCLAGVSQAEDFKRFSVSTGWLHMTSLGKAQPFRINTSVGANTKAAVGVISGQTILDNVDQSRINAMDPTLIELLNAPSNTEGRYLFDDLLDIIMADDPTLIDQLTGIAEINGIANWTSNAGLEVEDVDTLGLMFTYNVTDNVAVQLIGGVPPKVDLKGKGAVYAPFTATSQPLQGLVGDLYLKNNLLITDLDRYNTAASARAWTPAIQAQYYFGKSGVNKFRPFIGAGVMYAYFNDIKINSGIKNDLVNAGHMIQNIHDGQAGASLEGKPSSGNMKVKVDATDALAPIVTAGFTYDFKPNWFATASISYAKLDNTATISVVNTNNNAKLIQAKTKIEIDPLISYVGVGYRF
;
A
#
# COMPACT_ATOMS: atom_id res chain seq x y z
N MET A 1 8.44 24.27 -14.67
CA MET A 1 8.62 23.85 -13.26
C MET A 1 10.10 23.66 -12.85
N LYS A 2 11.07 24.34 -13.48
CA LYS A 2 12.51 24.25 -13.13
C LYS A 2 13.08 25.52 -12.46
N THR A 3 12.35 26.64 -12.48
CA THR A 3 12.84 27.94 -11.98
C THR A 3 12.59 28.16 -10.49
N LYS A 4 11.62 27.46 -9.88
CA LYS A 4 11.36 27.55 -8.41
C LYS A 4 12.44 26.87 -7.55
N MET A 5 13.23 25.97 -8.13
CA MET A 5 14.20 25.15 -7.38
C MET A 5 15.56 25.85 -7.16
N MET A 6 15.92 26.85 -7.97
CA MET A 6 17.13 27.66 -7.75
C MET A 6 16.93 28.72 -6.66
N PHE A 7 15.73 29.29 -6.54
CA PHE A 7 15.44 30.33 -5.53
C PHE A 7 15.44 29.77 -4.10
N GLN A 8 15.03 28.51 -3.89
CA GLN A 8 15.09 27.88 -2.55
C GLN A 8 16.52 27.57 -2.10
N LYS A 9 17.43 27.20 -3.01
CA LYS A 9 18.84 26.96 -2.66
C LYS A 9 19.57 28.26 -2.29
N ALA A 10 19.29 29.36 -2.98
CA ALA A 10 19.89 30.66 -2.67
C ALA A 10 19.40 31.25 -1.34
N ILE A 11 18.12 31.05 -0.98
CA ILE A 11 17.57 31.54 0.29
C ILE A 11 18.15 30.76 1.48
N VAL A 12 18.25 29.43 1.41
CA VAL A 12 18.77 28.63 2.53
C VAL A 12 20.26 28.90 2.80
N THR A 13 21.09 29.08 1.77
CA THR A 13 22.52 29.35 1.98
C THR A 13 22.79 30.77 2.46
N THR A 14 22.00 31.76 2.02
CA THR A 14 22.17 33.16 2.45
C THR A 14 21.60 33.40 3.85
N SER A 15 20.52 32.71 4.23
CA SER A 15 19.99 32.73 5.61
C SER A 15 20.93 32.06 6.62
N LEU A 16 21.66 31.00 6.22
CA LEU A 16 22.66 30.35 7.09
C LEU A 16 23.83 31.28 7.43
N LEU A 17 24.26 32.14 6.50
CA LEU A 17 25.33 33.11 6.72
C LEU A 17 24.89 34.32 7.54
N CYS A 18 23.63 34.76 7.43
CA CYS A 18 23.12 35.87 8.25
C CYS A 18 22.83 35.49 9.70
N LEU A 19 22.50 34.22 10.00
CA LEU A 19 22.30 33.76 11.39
C LEU A 19 23.61 33.60 12.17
N ALA A 20 24.75 33.45 11.48
CA ALA A 20 26.07 33.43 12.12
C ALA A 20 26.58 34.82 12.55
N GLY A 21 25.95 35.91 12.07
CA GLY A 21 26.36 37.29 12.36
C GLY A 21 25.75 37.91 13.62
N VAL A 22 24.81 37.23 14.29
CA VAL A 22 24.07 37.76 15.46
C VAL A 22 24.29 36.91 16.70
N SER A 23 25.55 36.69 17.08
CA SER A 23 25.90 36.15 18.39
C SER A 23 27.26 36.66 18.85
N GLN A 24 27.37 37.98 18.98
CA GLN A 24 28.43 38.63 19.76
C GLN A 24 27.76 39.32 20.94
N ALA A 25 27.30 38.52 21.91
CA ALA A 25 27.04 38.91 23.29
C ALA A 25 26.64 37.66 24.10
N GLU A 26 27.42 37.38 25.14
CA GLU A 26 27.34 36.28 26.14
C GLU A 26 28.03 34.97 25.78
N ASP A 27 28.77 34.40 26.74
CA ASP A 27 29.52 33.12 26.74
C ASP A 27 28.64 31.87 26.47
N PHE A 28 27.45 32.05 25.94
CA PHE A 28 26.42 31.05 25.75
C PHE A 28 26.36 30.57 24.30
N LYS A 29 26.67 29.28 24.09
CA LYS A 29 26.65 28.63 22.78
C LYS A 29 25.23 28.40 22.28
N ARG A 30 24.75 29.31 21.42
CA ARG A 30 23.35 29.36 20.99
C ARG A 30 22.99 28.31 19.94
N PHE A 31 23.95 27.85 19.14
CA PHE A 31 23.68 26.91 18.06
C PHE A 31 24.46 25.62 18.24
N SER A 32 23.85 24.51 17.86
CA SER A 32 24.58 23.25 17.71
C SER A 32 24.04 22.43 16.56
N VAL A 33 24.93 21.67 15.95
CA VAL A 33 24.60 20.73 14.88
C VAL A 33 25.20 19.38 15.25
N SER A 34 24.43 18.30 15.09
CA SER A 34 24.96 16.95 15.19
C SER A 34 24.59 16.11 13.98
N THR A 35 25.47 15.19 13.62
CA THR A 35 25.22 14.16 12.62
C THR A 35 25.48 12.79 13.22
N GLY A 36 24.71 11.81 12.80
CA GLY A 36 24.76 10.48 13.40
C GLY A 36 23.89 9.48 12.70
N TRP A 37 23.92 8.26 13.23
CA TRP A 37 23.12 7.15 12.77
C TRP A 37 21.72 7.23 13.38
N LEU A 38 20.69 7.07 12.54
CA LEU A 38 19.31 6.90 12.93
C LEU A 38 18.88 5.48 12.57
N HIS A 39 18.38 4.74 13.55
CA HIS A 39 17.75 3.46 13.35
C HIS A 39 16.28 3.57 13.77
N MET A 40 15.37 3.18 12.88
CA MET A 40 13.94 3.20 13.12
C MET A 40 13.41 1.76 13.13
N THR A 41 12.74 1.39 14.21
CA THR A 41 11.93 0.17 14.29
C THR A 41 10.46 0.56 14.22
N SER A 42 9.68 -0.14 13.39
CA SER A 42 8.22 0.04 13.37
C SER A 42 7.57 -0.79 14.47
N LEU A 43 6.67 -0.18 15.25
CA LEU A 43 5.85 -0.89 16.24
C LEU A 43 4.43 -1.17 15.73
N GLY A 44 4.11 -0.72 14.52
CA GLY A 44 2.82 -0.90 13.89
C GLY A 44 2.58 -2.34 13.43
N LYS A 45 1.33 -2.63 13.06
CA LYS A 45 0.91 -3.96 12.60
C LYS A 45 0.21 -3.87 11.25
N ALA A 46 0.18 -4.99 10.54
CA ALA A 46 -0.62 -5.12 9.33
C ALA A 46 -2.10 -4.79 9.59
N GLN A 47 -2.64 -3.83 8.84
CA GLN A 47 -4.06 -3.48 8.87
C GLN A 47 -4.78 -4.02 7.62
N PRO A 48 -6.07 -4.41 7.76
CA PRO A 48 -6.86 -4.95 6.66
C PRO A 48 -7.00 -4.00 5.46
N PHE A 49 -7.05 -4.56 4.25
CA PHE A 49 -7.44 -3.84 3.05
C PHE A 49 -8.95 -3.75 2.92
N ARG A 50 -9.47 -2.55 2.69
CA ARG A 50 -10.85 -2.28 2.25
C ARG A 50 -10.85 -2.12 0.75
N ILE A 51 -11.50 -3.03 0.04
CA ILE A 51 -11.44 -3.13 -1.41
C ILE A 51 -12.82 -2.79 -1.97
N ASN A 52 -12.83 -1.98 -3.02
CA ASN A 52 -14.01 -1.66 -3.81
C ASN A 52 -13.69 -1.88 -5.28
N THR A 53 -14.67 -2.34 -6.04
CA THR A 53 -14.55 -2.47 -7.49
C THR A 53 -15.61 -1.64 -8.19
N SER A 54 -15.47 -1.52 -9.51
CA SER A 54 -16.46 -0.91 -10.38
C SER A 54 -17.66 -1.82 -10.69
N VAL A 55 -17.62 -3.09 -10.28
CA VAL A 55 -18.73 -4.05 -10.44
C VAL A 55 -19.63 -3.93 -9.22
N GLY A 56 -20.83 -3.39 -9.41
CA GLY A 56 -21.81 -3.25 -8.34
C GLY A 56 -22.41 -4.58 -7.89
N ALA A 57 -23.15 -4.58 -6.78
CA ALA A 57 -23.98 -5.72 -6.41
C ALA A 57 -25.04 -5.98 -7.49
N ASN A 58 -25.35 -7.25 -7.74
CA ASN A 58 -26.30 -7.70 -8.76
C ASN A 58 -25.94 -7.24 -10.19
N THR A 59 -24.65 -7.09 -10.50
CA THR A 59 -24.22 -6.72 -11.85
C THR A 59 -24.53 -7.85 -12.80
N LYS A 60 -25.29 -7.56 -13.87
CA LYS A 60 -25.60 -8.52 -14.92
C LYS A 60 -24.61 -8.37 -16.07
N ALA A 61 -23.96 -9.46 -16.44
CA ALA A 61 -23.05 -9.51 -17.57
C ALA A 61 -23.27 -10.80 -18.36
N ALA A 62 -23.16 -10.73 -19.68
CA ALA A 62 -23.09 -11.93 -20.50
C ALA A 62 -21.88 -12.76 -20.06
N VAL A 63 -22.05 -14.08 -20.04
CA VAL A 63 -20.97 -15.01 -19.68
C VAL A 63 -19.95 -15.10 -20.81
N GLY A 64 -20.41 -15.14 -22.06
CA GLY A 64 -19.54 -15.40 -23.20
C GLY A 64 -18.86 -16.76 -23.10
N VAL A 65 -17.69 -16.89 -23.73
CA VAL A 65 -16.91 -18.14 -23.74
C VAL A 65 -16.40 -18.47 -22.33
N ILE A 66 -16.67 -19.69 -21.87
CA ILE A 66 -16.19 -20.25 -20.60
C ILE A 66 -16.02 -21.76 -20.76
N SER A 67 -15.00 -22.34 -20.13
CA SER A 67 -14.82 -23.80 -20.09
C SER A 67 -15.71 -24.48 -19.04
N GLY A 68 -16.12 -25.72 -19.33
CA GLY A 68 -16.86 -26.59 -18.42
C GLY A 68 -16.11 -26.82 -17.11
N GLN A 69 -14.79 -27.01 -17.16
CA GLN A 69 -13.94 -27.11 -15.97
C GLN A 69 -14.04 -25.86 -15.09
N THR A 70 -13.95 -24.66 -15.68
CA THR A 70 -14.07 -23.41 -14.92
C THR A 70 -15.44 -23.28 -14.28
N ILE A 71 -16.51 -23.71 -14.97
CA ILE A 71 -17.85 -23.76 -14.36
C ILE A 71 -17.83 -24.67 -13.13
N LEU A 72 -17.38 -25.91 -13.29
CA LEU A 72 -17.38 -26.94 -12.24
C LEU A 72 -16.54 -26.54 -11.03
N ASP A 73 -15.37 -25.96 -11.24
CA ASP A 73 -14.47 -25.46 -10.19
C ASP A 73 -15.10 -24.34 -9.34
N ASN A 74 -16.12 -23.67 -9.88
CA ASN A 74 -16.82 -22.57 -9.24
C ASN A 74 -18.25 -22.93 -8.81
N VAL A 75 -18.74 -24.16 -9.04
CA VAL A 75 -20.09 -24.57 -8.61
C VAL A 75 -20.24 -24.43 -7.10
N ASP A 76 -21.31 -23.76 -6.67
CA ASP A 76 -21.66 -23.70 -5.25
C ASP A 76 -22.23 -25.05 -4.79
N GLN A 77 -21.34 -25.90 -4.27
CA GLN A 77 -21.66 -27.22 -3.74
C GLN A 77 -22.76 -27.20 -2.67
N SER A 78 -22.91 -26.09 -1.93
CA SER A 78 -23.97 -25.96 -0.91
C SER A 78 -25.37 -25.81 -1.51
N ARG A 79 -25.45 -25.43 -2.79
CA ARG A 79 -26.69 -25.20 -3.53
C ARG A 79 -26.91 -26.17 -4.67
N ILE A 80 -26.08 -27.22 -4.79
CA ILE A 80 -26.16 -28.20 -5.87
C ILE A 80 -27.54 -28.88 -5.95
N ASN A 81 -28.16 -29.18 -4.80
CA ASN A 81 -29.49 -29.79 -4.73
C ASN A 81 -30.64 -28.84 -5.16
N ALA A 82 -30.35 -27.54 -5.31
CA ALA A 82 -31.29 -26.56 -5.83
C ALA A 82 -31.15 -26.33 -7.34
N MET A 83 -30.16 -26.95 -7.99
CA MET A 83 -29.95 -26.88 -9.44
C MET A 83 -30.70 -28.01 -10.14
N ASP A 84 -31.00 -27.81 -11.43
CA ASP A 84 -31.61 -28.85 -12.24
C ASP A 84 -30.64 -30.04 -12.44
N PRO A 85 -31.07 -31.30 -12.20
CA PRO A 85 -30.21 -32.47 -12.40
C PRO A 85 -29.67 -32.60 -13.83
N THR A 86 -30.43 -32.17 -14.84
CA THR A 86 -30.02 -32.23 -16.26
C THR A 86 -28.87 -31.26 -16.55
N LEU A 87 -28.85 -30.10 -15.90
CA LEU A 87 -27.74 -29.15 -15.98
C LEU A 87 -26.46 -29.74 -15.38
N ILE A 88 -26.57 -30.40 -14.22
CA ILE A 88 -25.43 -31.05 -13.55
C ILE A 88 -24.89 -32.20 -14.43
N GLU A 89 -25.77 -33.01 -15.02
CA GLU A 89 -25.38 -34.10 -15.91
C GLU A 89 -24.65 -33.55 -17.15
N LEU A 90 -25.19 -32.51 -17.78
CA LEU A 90 -24.56 -31.87 -18.95
C LEU A 90 -23.17 -31.31 -18.63
N LEU A 91 -23.01 -30.63 -17.49
CA LEU A 91 -21.73 -30.05 -17.07
C LEU A 91 -20.69 -31.11 -16.73
N ASN A 92 -21.10 -32.25 -16.17
CA ASN A 92 -20.19 -33.34 -15.80
C ASN A 92 -19.93 -34.35 -16.92
N ALA A 93 -20.63 -34.25 -18.06
CA ALA A 93 -20.48 -35.20 -19.15
C ALA A 93 -19.09 -35.05 -19.81
N PRO A 94 -18.22 -36.08 -19.77
CA PRO A 94 -16.86 -35.97 -20.27
C PRO A 94 -16.83 -35.91 -21.80
N SER A 95 -15.89 -35.14 -22.34
CA SER A 95 -15.53 -35.18 -23.76
C SER A 95 -14.64 -36.39 -24.06
N ASN A 96 -14.47 -36.69 -25.36
CA ASN A 96 -13.43 -37.62 -25.83
C ASN A 96 -12.01 -37.05 -25.68
N THR A 97 -11.87 -35.75 -25.41
CA THR A 97 -10.59 -35.11 -25.12
C THR A 97 -10.37 -35.05 -23.61
N GLU A 98 -9.22 -35.53 -23.14
CA GLU A 98 -8.88 -35.53 -21.71
C GLU A 98 -8.93 -34.11 -21.11
N GLY A 99 -9.60 -33.96 -19.97
CA GLY A 99 -9.75 -32.67 -19.27
C GLY A 99 -10.80 -31.73 -19.89
N ARG A 100 -11.61 -32.19 -20.85
CA ARG A 100 -12.73 -31.44 -21.44
C ARG A 100 -14.07 -32.11 -21.16
N TYR A 101 -15.14 -31.33 -21.28
CA TYR A 101 -16.52 -31.76 -21.11
C TYR A 101 -17.30 -31.62 -22.42
N LEU A 102 -18.40 -32.36 -22.59
CA LEU A 102 -19.26 -32.26 -23.78
C LEU A 102 -19.75 -30.82 -24.00
N PHE A 103 -19.93 -30.06 -22.92
CA PHE A 103 -20.22 -28.63 -22.97
C PHE A 103 -19.15 -27.85 -23.76
N ASP A 104 -17.86 -28.18 -23.58
CA ASP A 104 -16.77 -27.52 -24.30
C ASP A 104 -16.80 -27.86 -25.80
N ASP A 105 -17.14 -29.10 -26.15
CA ASP A 105 -17.27 -29.52 -27.55
C ASP A 105 -18.46 -28.83 -28.24
N LEU A 106 -19.58 -28.69 -27.52
CA LEU A 106 -20.75 -27.94 -27.99
C LEU A 106 -20.42 -26.46 -28.21
N LEU A 107 -19.66 -25.87 -27.27
CA LEU A 107 -19.22 -24.50 -27.38
C LEU A 107 -18.34 -24.29 -28.62
N ASP A 108 -17.38 -25.19 -28.90
CA ASP A 108 -16.53 -25.13 -30.09
C ASP A 108 -17.35 -25.20 -31.40
N ILE A 109 -18.35 -26.08 -31.46
CA ILE A 109 -19.25 -26.21 -32.62
C ILE A 109 -20.00 -24.90 -32.86
N ILE A 110 -20.59 -24.33 -31.81
CA ILE A 110 -21.32 -23.05 -31.90
C ILE A 110 -20.38 -21.92 -32.29
N MET A 111 -19.18 -21.86 -31.72
CA MET A 111 -18.17 -20.86 -32.06
C MET A 111 -17.72 -20.95 -33.52
N ALA A 112 -17.69 -22.16 -34.10
CA ALA A 112 -17.32 -22.35 -35.50
C ALA A 112 -18.46 -22.01 -36.48
N ASP A 113 -19.72 -22.21 -36.09
CA ASP A 113 -20.90 -21.98 -36.93
C ASP A 113 -21.45 -20.55 -36.80
N ASP A 114 -21.84 -20.14 -35.59
CA ASP A 114 -22.34 -18.79 -35.28
C ASP A 114 -21.96 -18.35 -33.85
N PRO A 115 -20.85 -17.58 -33.70
CA PRO A 115 -20.41 -17.06 -32.41
C PRO A 115 -21.43 -16.19 -31.66
N THR A 116 -22.45 -15.66 -32.36
CA THR A 116 -23.47 -14.81 -31.72
C THR A 116 -24.43 -15.59 -30.83
N LEU A 117 -24.45 -16.92 -30.96
CA LEU A 117 -25.29 -17.82 -30.15
C LEU A 117 -24.66 -18.20 -28.81
N ILE A 118 -23.39 -17.85 -28.56
CA ILE A 118 -22.70 -18.21 -27.31
C ILE A 118 -23.45 -17.68 -26.08
N ASP A 119 -23.89 -16.42 -26.11
CA ASP A 119 -24.61 -15.83 -24.98
C ASP A 119 -25.98 -16.48 -24.75
N GLN A 120 -26.59 -17.09 -25.77
CA GLN A 120 -27.82 -17.86 -25.60
C GLN A 120 -27.55 -19.21 -24.93
N LEU A 121 -26.38 -19.82 -25.18
CA LEU A 121 -25.93 -21.04 -24.55
C LEU A 121 -25.53 -20.81 -23.08
N THR A 122 -24.61 -19.85 -22.85
CA THR A 122 -23.98 -19.62 -21.54
C THR A 122 -24.79 -18.71 -20.64
N GLY A 123 -25.67 -17.89 -21.23
CA GLY A 123 -26.58 -17.01 -20.52
C GLY A 123 -25.94 -15.74 -19.96
N ILE A 124 -26.71 -15.10 -19.09
CA ILE A 124 -26.32 -13.92 -18.33
C ILE A 124 -26.07 -14.34 -16.88
N ALA A 125 -24.94 -13.91 -16.33
CA ALA A 125 -24.61 -14.07 -14.93
C ALA A 125 -24.92 -12.80 -14.14
N GLU A 126 -25.62 -12.95 -13.02
CA GLU A 126 -25.76 -11.93 -11.99
C GLU A 126 -24.65 -12.13 -10.94
N ILE A 127 -23.68 -11.20 -10.94
CA ILE A 127 -22.44 -11.28 -10.17
C ILE A 127 -22.57 -10.50 -8.85
N ASN A 128 -22.04 -11.09 -7.78
CA ASN A 128 -22.14 -10.60 -6.42
C ASN A 128 -20.84 -10.83 -5.61
N GLY A 129 -20.79 -10.19 -4.44
CA GLY A 129 -19.70 -10.35 -3.46
C GLY A 129 -18.41 -9.56 -3.75
N ILE A 130 -18.16 -9.17 -5.00
CA ILE A 130 -16.95 -8.43 -5.40
C ILE A 130 -17.12 -6.91 -5.49
N ALA A 131 -18.27 -6.37 -5.09
CA ALA A 131 -18.51 -4.92 -5.11
C ALA A 131 -17.65 -4.18 -4.08
N ASN A 132 -17.68 -4.68 -2.85
CA ASN A 132 -16.84 -4.22 -1.76
C ASN A 132 -16.66 -5.32 -0.73
N TRP A 133 -15.46 -5.43 -0.17
CA TRP A 133 -15.16 -6.37 0.91
C TRP A 133 -13.93 -5.92 1.70
N THR A 134 -13.69 -6.59 2.82
CA THR A 134 -12.47 -6.40 3.62
C THR A 134 -11.63 -7.66 3.54
N SER A 135 -10.34 -7.52 3.26
CA SER A 135 -9.34 -8.59 3.32
C SER A 135 -8.45 -8.39 4.53
N ASN A 136 -8.19 -9.46 5.27
CA ASN A 136 -7.30 -9.44 6.44
C ASN A 136 -5.81 -9.35 6.07
N ALA A 137 -5.47 -9.36 4.78
CA ALA A 137 -4.12 -9.07 4.34
C ALA A 137 -3.74 -7.61 4.68
N GLY A 138 -2.45 -7.35 4.82
CA GLY A 138 -1.97 -6.01 5.18
C GLY A 138 -0.49 -5.81 4.88
N LEU A 139 0.02 -4.66 5.32
CA LEU A 139 1.39 -4.21 5.09
C LEU A 139 2.02 -3.80 6.43
N GLU A 140 3.24 -4.27 6.67
CA GLU A 140 4.07 -3.88 7.81
C GLU A 140 5.31 -3.16 7.33
N VAL A 141 5.72 -2.13 8.07
CA VAL A 141 6.93 -1.38 7.77
C VAL A 141 8.13 -2.13 8.32
N GLU A 142 9.15 -2.34 7.48
CA GLU A 142 10.43 -2.90 7.95
C GLU A 142 11.31 -1.83 8.59
N ASP A 143 12.20 -2.29 9.46
CA ASP A 143 13.19 -1.45 10.12
C ASP A 143 14.11 -0.80 9.09
N VAL A 144 14.54 0.42 9.38
CA VAL A 144 15.39 1.18 8.45
C VAL A 144 16.43 1.99 9.17
N ASP A 145 17.59 2.08 8.53
CA ASP A 145 18.70 2.91 8.96
C ASP A 145 18.93 4.08 8.02
N THR A 146 19.31 5.23 8.58
CA THR A 146 19.73 6.39 7.79
C THR A 146 20.68 7.31 8.55
N LEU A 147 21.21 8.32 7.86
CA LEU A 147 21.97 9.41 8.46
C LEU A 147 21.04 10.55 8.89
N GLY A 148 21.11 10.86 10.18
CA GLY A 148 20.40 11.97 10.82
C GLY A 148 21.24 13.24 10.92
N LEU A 149 20.54 14.37 10.85
CA LEU A 149 21.05 15.71 11.06
C LEU A 149 20.13 16.44 12.04
N MET A 150 20.70 16.89 13.15
CA MET A 150 19.99 17.64 14.18
C MET A 150 20.52 19.06 14.19
N PHE A 151 19.63 20.04 14.08
CA PHE A 151 19.93 21.45 14.26
C PHE A 151 19.23 21.93 15.52
N THR A 152 20.00 22.36 16.51
CA THR A 152 19.46 22.79 17.80
C THR A 152 19.81 24.26 18.05
N TYR A 153 18.79 25.05 18.35
CA TYR A 153 18.90 26.43 18.83
C TYR A 153 18.60 26.47 20.33
N ASN A 154 19.59 26.79 21.15
CA ASN A 154 19.42 26.93 22.59
C ASN A 154 18.84 28.32 22.88
N VAL A 155 17.61 28.36 23.39
CA VAL A 155 16.92 29.58 23.80
C VAL A 155 17.45 30.03 25.18
N THR A 156 17.67 29.07 26.07
CA THR A 156 18.28 29.26 27.39
C THR A 156 19.24 28.11 27.69
N ASP A 157 19.93 28.16 28.83
CA ASP A 157 20.79 27.07 29.31
C ASP A 157 20.08 25.70 29.32
N ASN A 158 18.76 25.67 29.54
CA ASN A 158 17.98 24.44 29.68
C ASN A 158 16.97 24.23 28.55
N VAL A 159 16.57 25.26 27.81
CA VAL A 159 15.51 25.16 26.79
C VAL A 159 16.09 25.34 25.40
N ALA A 160 15.75 24.41 24.51
CA ALA A 160 16.17 24.46 23.11
C ALA A 160 15.03 24.11 22.15
N VAL A 161 15.16 24.55 20.92
CA VAL A 161 14.33 24.12 19.78
C VAL A 161 15.22 23.31 18.86
N GLN A 162 14.80 22.10 18.51
CA GLN A 162 15.53 21.20 17.62
C GLN A 162 14.72 20.91 16.36
N LEU A 163 15.37 21.04 15.22
CA LEU A 163 14.93 20.53 13.92
C LEU A 163 15.67 19.22 13.64
N ILE A 164 14.90 18.18 13.36
CA ILE A 164 15.34 16.84 13.00
C ILE A 164 15.15 16.68 11.49
N GLY A 165 16.23 16.37 10.80
CA GLY A 165 16.23 16.02 9.38
C GLY A 165 17.27 14.94 9.10
N GLY A 166 17.47 14.63 7.83
CA GLY A 166 18.44 13.62 7.44
C GLY A 166 18.31 13.25 5.98
N VAL A 167 19.05 12.21 5.59
CA VAL A 167 18.86 11.58 4.29
C VAL A 167 17.56 10.79 4.34
N PRO A 168 16.57 11.06 3.47
CA PRO A 168 15.32 10.30 3.45
C PRO A 168 15.61 8.83 3.14
N PRO A 169 15.30 7.87 4.01
CA PRO A 169 15.55 6.48 3.71
C PRO A 169 14.58 5.94 2.66
N LYS A 170 14.98 4.84 2.02
CA LYS A 170 14.04 3.95 1.33
C LYS A 170 13.57 2.93 2.36
N VAL A 171 12.26 2.88 2.56
CA VAL A 171 11.60 1.98 3.51
C VAL A 171 10.92 0.88 2.71
N ASP A 172 11.15 -0.36 3.13
CA ASP A 172 10.53 -1.53 2.55
C ASP A 172 9.30 -1.93 3.40
N LEU A 173 8.26 -2.40 2.71
CA LEU A 173 6.99 -2.82 3.30
C LEU A 173 6.83 -4.32 3.08
N LYS A 174 6.70 -5.06 4.17
CA LYS A 174 6.45 -6.48 4.17
C LYS A 174 4.96 -6.77 4.00
N GLY A 175 4.66 -7.70 3.11
CA GLY A 175 3.32 -8.22 2.91
C GLY A 175 2.93 -9.21 4.01
N LYS A 176 1.66 -9.19 4.42
CA LYS A 176 1.08 -10.19 5.34
C LYS A 176 -0.21 -10.74 4.77
N GLY A 177 -0.30 -12.06 4.66
CA GLY A 177 -1.50 -12.77 4.21
C GLY A 177 -1.79 -12.64 2.72
N ALA A 178 -2.95 -13.15 2.32
CA ALA A 178 -3.41 -13.14 0.94
C ALA A 178 -4.77 -12.44 0.78
N VAL A 179 -4.93 -11.79 -0.36
CA VAL A 179 -6.17 -11.12 -0.76
C VAL A 179 -6.99 -12.08 -1.59
N TYR A 180 -8.18 -12.40 -1.10
CA TYR A 180 -9.19 -13.18 -1.82
C TYR A 180 -10.39 -12.29 -2.13
N ALA A 181 -10.96 -12.43 -3.33
CA ALA A 181 -12.22 -11.82 -3.71
C ALA A 181 -13.35 -12.84 -3.49
N PRO A 182 -14.37 -12.52 -2.67
CA PRO A 182 -15.46 -13.44 -2.35
C PRO A 182 -16.50 -13.41 -3.47
N PHE A 183 -16.23 -14.12 -4.56
CA PHE A 183 -17.07 -14.16 -5.74
C PHE A 183 -18.28 -15.08 -5.54
N THR A 184 -19.45 -14.58 -5.94
CA THR A 184 -20.63 -15.41 -6.19
C THR A 184 -21.30 -14.98 -7.48
N ALA A 185 -21.97 -15.91 -8.15
CA ALA A 185 -22.83 -15.59 -9.28
C ALA A 185 -24.03 -16.53 -9.37
N THR A 186 -25.10 -16.04 -9.96
CA THR A 186 -26.21 -16.85 -10.45
C THR A 186 -26.28 -16.68 -11.96
N SER A 187 -26.19 -17.75 -12.73
CA SER A 187 -26.31 -17.73 -14.18
C SER A 187 -27.54 -18.50 -14.64
N GLN A 188 -28.10 -18.12 -15.80
CA GLN A 188 -29.21 -18.79 -16.45
C GLN A 188 -28.76 -19.34 -17.82
N PRO A 189 -28.03 -20.47 -17.86
CA PRO A 189 -27.63 -21.10 -19.13
C PRO A 189 -28.87 -21.53 -19.92
N LEU A 190 -28.74 -21.65 -21.24
CA LEU A 190 -29.84 -22.00 -22.16
C LEU A 190 -31.07 -21.12 -21.95
N GLN A 191 -30.86 -19.83 -21.64
CA GLN A 191 -31.90 -18.86 -21.32
C GLN A 191 -32.84 -19.30 -20.17
N GLY A 192 -32.30 -20.08 -19.22
CA GLY A 192 -33.02 -20.57 -18.04
C GLY A 192 -33.84 -21.84 -18.27
N LEU A 193 -33.75 -22.47 -19.45
CA LEU A 193 -34.48 -23.72 -19.74
C LEU A 193 -34.13 -24.86 -18.78
N VAL A 194 -32.91 -24.85 -18.25
CA VAL A 194 -32.37 -25.85 -17.30
C VAL A 194 -32.13 -25.24 -15.90
N GLY A 195 -32.90 -24.20 -15.57
CA GLY A 195 -32.83 -23.54 -14.27
C GLY A 195 -31.59 -22.67 -14.05
N ASP A 196 -31.35 -22.33 -12.79
CA ASP A 196 -30.24 -21.47 -12.36
C ASP A 196 -28.98 -22.30 -12.04
N LEU A 197 -27.83 -21.78 -12.46
CA LEU A 197 -26.51 -22.23 -12.06
C LEU A 197 -25.97 -21.30 -10.96
N TYR A 198 -25.67 -21.84 -9.79
CA TYR A 198 -25.08 -21.07 -8.68
C TYR A 198 -23.58 -21.30 -8.58
N LEU A 199 -22.82 -20.21 -8.62
CA LEU A 199 -21.37 -20.22 -8.51
C LEU A 199 -20.92 -19.50 -7.24
N LYS A 200 -19.89 -20.03 -6.58
CA LYS A 200 -19.28 -19.45 -5.38
C LYS A 200 -17.82 -19.86 -5.27
N ASN A 201 -16.93 -18.87 -5.20
CA ASN A 201 -15.51 -19.11 -5.01
C ASN A 201 -14.81 -17.93 -4.34
N ASN A 202 -13.75 -18.22 -3.59
CA ASN A 202 -12.84 -17.20 -3.06
C ASN A 202 -11.65 -17.10 -4.00
N LEU A 203 -11.70 -16.18 -4.95
CA LEU A 203 -10.69 -16.02 -5.99
C LEU A 203 -9.43 -15.41 -5.38
N LEU A 204 -8.31 -16.12 -5.44
CA LEU A 204 -7.02 -15.58 -5.02
C LEU A 204 -6.62 -14.44 -5.96
N ILE A 205 -6.51 -13.22 -5.41
CA ILE A 205 -6.07 -12.05 -6.17
C ILE A 205 -4.56 -11.91 -6.09
N THR A 206 -4.00 -11.91 -4.88
CA THR A 206 -2.55 -11.88 -4.67
C THR A 206 -2.23 -12.43 -3.29
N ASP A 207 -1.12 -13.12 -3.16
CA ASP A 207 -0.61 -13.61 -1.89
C ASP A 207 0.65 -12.82 -1.53
N LEU A 208 0.53 -11.98 -0.50
CA LEU A 208 1.57 -11.04 -0.13
C LEU A 208 2.72 -11.73 0.63
N ASP A 209 2.45 -12.87 1.29
CA ASP A 209 3.45 -13.62 2.05
C ASP A 209 4.49 -14.29 1.12
N ARG A 210 4.16 -14.48 -0.15
CA ARG A 210 5.08 -15.03 -1.17
C ARG A 210 6.24 -14.10 -1.49
N TYR A 211 6.14 -12.82 -1.16
CA TYR A 211 7.13 -11.81 -1.51
C TYR A 211 7.84 -11.32 -0.26
N ASN A 212 9.18 -11.27 -0.30
CA ASN A 212 9.96 -10.73 0.81
C ASN A 212 9.60 -9.25 1.08
N THR A 213 9.45 -8.48 0.00
CA THR A 213 9.06 -7.07 0.04
C THR A 213 7.87 -6.87 -0.90
N ALA A 214 6.74 -6.44 -0.33
CA ALA A 214 5.51 -6.20 -1.08
C ALA A 214 5.53 -4.83 -1.78
N ALA A 215 6.11 -3.82 -1.13
CA ALA A 215 6.28 -2.50 -1.70
C ALA A 215 7.46 -1.78 -1.05
N SER A 216 7.86 -0.65 -1.63
CA SER A 216 8.85 0.24 -1.03
C SER A 216 8.50 1.69 -1.31
N ALA A 217 8.90 2.59 -0.42
CA ALA A 217 8.67 4.02 -0.54
C ALA A 217 9.86 4.81 0.02
N ARG A 218 10.04 6.04 -0.45
CA ARG A 218 10.99 6.97 0.15
C ARG A 218 10.26 7.83 1.18
N ALA A 219 10.75 7.81 2.41
CA ALA A 219 10.12 8.45 3.55
C ALA A 219 10.81 9.78 3.90
N TRP A 220 10.05 10.86 3.87
CA TRP A 220 10.47 12.19 4.30
C TRP A 220 9.78 12.53 5.61
N THR A 221 10.52 12.50 6.71
CA THR A 221 9.97 12.64 8.07
C THR A 221 10.66 13.75 8.87
N PRO A 222 10.67 15.02 8.39
CA PRO A 222 11.18 16.12 9.20
C PRO A 222 10.38 16.27 10.49
N ALA A 223 11.05 16.59 11.58
CA ALA A 223 10.39 16.88 12.86
C ALA A 223 10.96 18.12 13.52
N ILE A 224 10.13 18.81 14.29
CA ILE A 224 10.54 19.93 15.13
C ILE A 224 10.09 19.65 16.56
N GLN A 225 10.96 19.89 17.53
CA GLN A 225 10.65 19.68 18.94
C GLN A 225 11.26 20.75 19.84
N ALA A 226 10.57 21.05 20.94
CA ALA A 226 11.15 21.74 22.08
C ALA A 226 11.85 20.71 22.98
N GLN A 227 12.99 21.08 23.54
CA GLN A 227 13.78 20.23 24.42
C GLN A 227 14.07 20.93 25.74
N TYR A 228 14.05 20.16 26.82
CA TYR A 228 14.53 20.56 28.13
C TYR A 228 15.74 19.72 28.51
N TYR A 229 16.89 20.39 28.68
CA TYR A 229 18.16 19.81 29.11
C TYR A 229 18.32 19.95 30.61
N PHE A 230 18.66 18.85 31.27
CA PHE A 230 19.03 18.84 32.69
C PHE A 230 20.50 19.24 32.88
N GLY A 231 20.79 19.90 34.00
CA GLY A 231 22.12 20.45 34.30
C GLY A 231 22.47 21.71 33.51
N LYS A 232 23.66 22.24 33.74
CA LYS A 232 24.14 23.51 33.18
C LYS A 232 25.23 23.28 32.13
N SER A 233 25.12 23.99 31.01
CA SER A 233 26.11 23.97 29.94
C SER A 233 27.50 24.38 30.45
N GLY A 234 28.56 23.73 30.00
CA GLY A 234 29.95 24.02 30.41
C GLY A 234 30.33 23.56 31.83
N VAL A 235 29.35 23.24 32.68
CA VAL A 235 29.58 22.68 34.03
C VAL A 235 29.37 21.17 34.03
N ASN A 236 28.21 20.72 33.54
CA ASN A 236 27.87 19.31 33.47
C ASN A 236 28.27 18.74 32.11
N LYS A 237 29.23 17.81 32.10
CA LYS A 237 29.60 17.09 30.87
C LYS A 237 28.49 16.19 30.35
N PHE A 238 27.80 15.49 31.25
CA PHE A 238 26.66 14.64 30.91
C PHE A 238 25.36 15.40 31.17
N ARG A 239 24.54 15.55 30.14
CA ARG A 239 23.28 16.32 30.21
C ARG A 239 22.15 15.52 29.57
N PRO A 240 21.33 14.83 30.39
CA PRO A 240 20.07 14.26 29.93
C PRO A 240 19.15 15.34 29.37
N PHE A 241 18.25 14.96 28.48
CA PHE A 241 17.19 15.83 28.00
C PHE A 241 15.92 15.05 27.68
N ILE A 242 14.80 15.76 27.71
CA ILE A 242 13.52 15.31 27.19
C ILE A 242 13.04 16.31 26.15
N GLY A 243 12.25 15.86 25.19
CA GLY A 243 11.69 16.69 24.14
C GLY A 243 10.30 16.27 23.73
N ALA A 244 9.54 17.22 23.21
CA ALA A 244 8.21 17.01 22.65
C ALA A 244 8.01 17.93 21.45
N GLY A 245 7.33 17.42 20.44
CA GLY A 245 7.21 18.12 19.17
C GLY A 245 6.23 17.49 18.20
N VAL A 246 6.41 17.85 16.93
CA VAL A 246 5.60 17.35 15.81
C VAL A 246 6.51 16.90 14.68
N MET A 247 6.17 15.75 14.10
CA MET A 247 6.75 15.18 12.89
C MET A 247 5.75 15.33 11.74
N TYR A 248 6.25 15.69 10.56
CA TYR A 248 5.49 15.64 9.32
C TYR A 248 6.05 14.52 8.45
N ALA A 249 5.21 13.60 7.99
CA ALA A 249 5.58 12.46 7.17
C ALA A 249 4.99 12.59 5.77
N TYR A 250 5.85 12.49 4.78
CA TYR A 250 5.54 12.50 3.35
C TYR A 250 6.24 11.33 2.67
N PHE A 251 5.54 10.63 1.76
CA PHE A 251 6.06 9.45 1.08
C PHE A 251 6.01 9.63 -0.44
N ASN A 252 7.13 9.33 -1.11
CA ASN A 252 7.22 9.36 -2.56
C ASN A 252 7.99 8.16 -3.12
N ASP A 253 8.14 8.12 -4.45
CA ASP A 253 8.81 7.02 -5.18
C ASP A 253 8.26 5.63 -4.80
N ILE A 254 6.95 5.53 -4.61
CA ILE A 254 6.29 4.29 -4.19
C ILE A 254 6.36 3.25 -5.31
N LYS A 255 6.90 2.08 -5.00
CA LYS A 255 7.05 0.95 -5.94
C LYS A 255 6.49 -0.31 -5.32
N ILE A 256 5.51 -0.92 -5.99
CA ILE A 256 5.02 -2.27 -5.66
C ILE A 256 5.97 -3.32 -6.26
N ASN A 257 6.09 -4.46 -5.59
CA ASN A 257 6.65 -5.69 -6.16
C ASN A 257 6.07 -6.00 -7.55
N SER A 258 6.90 -6.43 -8.49
CA SER A 258 6.46 -6.73 -9.84
C SER A 258 5.44 -7.87 -9.92
N GLY A 259 5.55 -8.88 -9.06
CA GLY A 259 4.59 -9.99 -8.99
C GLY A 259 3.21 -9.50 -8.55
N ILE A 260 3.14 -8.80 -7.41
CA ILE A 260 1.88 -8.19 -6.93
C ILE A 260 1.30 -7.22 -7.96
N LYS A 261 2.16 -6.43 -8.65
CA LYS A 261 1.69 -5.54 -9.72
C LYS A 261 1.03 -6.32 -10.86
N ASN A 262 1.60 -7.44 -11.27
CA ASN A 262 1.05 -8.30 -12.32
C ASN A 262 -0.26 -8.95 -11.86
N ASP A 263 -0.31 -9.45 -10.63
CA ASP A 263 -1.52 -9.99 -10.01
C ASP A 263 -2.68 -8.97 -10.04
N LEU A 264 -2.40 -7.71 -9.67
CA LEU A 264 -3.37 -6.61 -9.72
C LEU A 264 -3.76 -6.19 -11.15
N VAL A 265 -2.84 -6.30 -12.11
CA VAL A 265 -3.15 -6.09 -13.54
C VAL A 265 -4.11 -7.16 -14.04
N ASN A 266 -3.86 -8.43 -13.70
CA ASN A 266 -4.75 -9.55 -14.03
C ASN A 266 -6.13 -9.35 -13.39
N ALA A 267 -6.19 -8.96 -12.12
CA ALA A 267 -7.45 -8.61 -11.46
C ALA A 267 -8.18 -7.45 -12.15
N GLY A 268 -7.45 -6.47 -12.68
CA GLY A 268 -8.01 -5.41 -13.52
C GLY A 268 -8.66 -5.95 -14.80
N HIS A 269 -8.02 -6.90 -15.48
CA HIS A 269 -8.60 -7.56 -16.64
C HIS A 269 -9.86 -8.37 -16.29
N MET A 270 -9.87 -9.07 -15.15
CA MET A 270 -11.06 -9.77 -14.66
C MET A 270 -12.25 -8.80 -14.52
N ILE A 271 -12.05 -7.68 -13.81
CA ILE A 271 -13.10 -6.66 -13.64
C ILE A 271 -13.53 -6.05 -14.97
N GLN A 272 -12.59 -5.77 -15.88
CA GLN A 272 -12.92 -5.20 -17.19
C GLN A 272 -13.70 -6.20 -18.07
N ASN A 273 -13.37 -7.49 -18.03
CA ASN A 273 -14.10 -8.53 -18.78
C ASN A 273 -15.57 -8.59 -18.38
N ILE A 274 -15.89 -8.35 -17.10
CA ILE A 274 -17.30 -8.24 -16.65
C ILE A 274 -18.00 -7.06 -17.34
N HIS A 275 -17.34 -5.90 -17.42
CA HIS A 275 -17.88 -4.72 -18.13
C HIS A 275 -17.96 -4.91 -19.64
N ASP A 276 -17.09 -5.76 -20.20
CA ASP A 276 -17.06 -6.10 -21.62
C ASP A 276 -18.14 -7.15 -21.98
N GLY A 277 -18.92 -7.65 -21.02
CA GLY A 277 -19.90 -8.71 -21.23
C GLY A 277 -19.27 -10.08 -21.47
N GLN A 278 -18.10 -10.34 -20.86
CA GLN A 278 -17.34 -11.58 -20.98
C GLN A 278 -17.01 -12.14 -19.59
N ALA A 279 -18.02 -12.35 -18.74
CA ALA A 279 -17.82 -12.77 -17.35
C ALA A 279 -17.12 -14.14 -17.21
N GLY A 280 -17.25 -15.02 -18.21
CA GLY A 280 -16.49 -16.27 -18.30
C GLY A 280 -15.00 -16.04 -18.43
N ALA A 281 -14.60 -15.17 -19.35
CA ALA A 281 -13.20 -14.75 -19.53
C ALA A 281 -12.62 -14.09 -18.27
N SER A 282 -13.46 -13.45 -17.44
CA SER A 282 -13.05 -12.95 -16.11
C SER A 282 -12.63 -14.08 -15.18
N LEU A 283 -13.41 -15.16 -15.07
CA LEU A 283 -13.05 -16.29 -14.19
C LEU A 283 -11.82 -17.04 -14.67
N GLU A 284 -11.61 -17.09 -15.99
CA GLU A 284 -10.44 -17.73 -16.61
C GLU A 284 -9.18 -16.86 -16.61
N GLY A 285 -9.26 -15.62 -16.09
CA GLY A 285 -8.12 -14.70 -16.02
C GLY A 285 -7.60 -14.24 -17.39
N LYS A 286 -8.45 -14.24 -18.42
CA LYS A 286 -8.07 -13.85 -19.78
C LYS A 286 -7.85 -12.32 -19.88
N PRO A 287 -6.96 -11.85 -20.78
CA PRO A 287 -6.85 -10.43 -21.09
C PRO A 287 -8.17 -9.85 -21.61
N SER A 288 -8.45 -8.60 -21.23
CA SER A 288 -9.66 -7.85 -21.61
C SER A 288 -9.40 -6.82 -22.70
N SER A 289 -10.42 -6.08 -23.12
CA SER A 289 -10.29 -4.95 -24.05
C SER A 289 -9.49 -3.76 -23.49
N GLY A 290 -9.29 -3.71 -22.17
CA GLY A 290 -8.69 -2.59 -21.48
C GLY A 290 -7.17 -2.69 -21.31
N ASN A 291 -6.51 -1.54 -21.15
CA ASN A 291 -5.10 -1.49 -20.78
C ASN A 291 -4.96 -1.12 -19.29
N MET A 292 -4.48 -2.06 -18.48
CA MET A 292 -4.49 -1.93 -17.02
C MET A 292 -3.22 -1.29 -16.48
N LYS A 293 -3.38 -0.30 -15.59
CA LYS A 293 -2.28 0.33 -14.87
C LYS A 293 -2.57 0.40 -13.38
N VAL A 294 -1.59 -0.07 -12.59
CA VAL A 294 -1.61 0.09 -11.13
C VAL A 294 -1.04 1.45 -10.75
N LYS A 295 -1.77 2.19 -9.91
CA LYS A 295 -1.36 3.45 -9.28
C LYS A 295 -1.37 3.27 -7.78
N VAL A 296 -0.42 3.92 -7.10
CA VAL A 296 -0.32 3.88 -5.64
C VAL A 296 -0.07 5.27 -5.13
N ASP A 297 -0.84 5.63 -4.13
CA ASP A 297 -0.76 6.91 -3.44
C ASP A 297 -0.74 6.65 -1.94
N ALA A 298 -0.01 7.47 -1.19
CA ALA A 298 -0.02 7.47 0.26
C ALA A 298 -0.38 8.87 0.75
N THR A 299 -1.17 8.97 1.81
CA THR A 299 -1.48 10.27 2.43
C THR A 299 -0.31 10.75 3.27
N ASP A 300 -0.16 12.07 3.35
CA ASP A 300 0.71 12.71 4.32
C ASP A 300 0.15 12.55 5.73
N ALA A 301 1.01 12.70 6.74
CA ALA A 301 0.60 12.61 8.14
C ALA A 301 1.35 13.61 9.03
N LEU A 302 0.68 14.09 10.06
CA LEU A 302 1.27 14.84 11.16
C LEU A 302 1.18 14.00 12.43
N ALA A 303 2.29 13.81 13.12
CA ALA A 303 2.41 12.95 14.28
C ALA A 303 3.03 13.70 15.46
N PRO A 304 2.48 13.61 16.68
CA PRO A 304 3.20 14.04 17.87
C PRO A 304 4.42 13.14 18.09
N ILE A 305 5.56 13.74 18.45
CA ILE A 305 6.79 13.03 18.78
C ILE A 305 7.25 13.40 20.18
N VAL A 306 7.70 12.41 20.94
CA VAL A 306 8.40 12.60 22.22
C VAL A 306 9.78 11.98 22.15
N THR A 307 10.75 12.60 22.79
CA THR A 307 12.15 12.18 22.77
C THR A 307 12.73 12.18 24.18
N ALA A 308 13.56 11.19 24.49
CA ALA A 308 14.42 11.20 25.65
C ALA A 308 15.84 10.88 25.20
N GLY A 309 16.84 11.56 25.77
CA GLY A 309 18.22 11.36 25.38
C GLY A 309 19.20 12.01 26.32
N PHE A 310 20.46 12.05 25.89
CA PHE A 310 21.51 12.76 26.60
C PHE A 310 22.57 13.27 25.65
N THR A 311 23.33 14.26 26.12
CA THR A 311 24.56 14.72 25.50
C THR A 311 25.74 14.50 26.45
N TYR A 312 26.93 14.24 25.89
CA TYR A 312 28.18 14.10 26.62
C TYR A 312 29.27 14.98 26.00
N ASP A 313 29.71 15.99 26.72
CA ASP A 313 30.72 16.95 26.29
C ASP A 313 32.13 16.40 26.55
N PHE A 314 32.80 15.92 25.48
CA PHE A 314 34.16 15.39 25.56
C PHE A 314 35.23 16.45 25.22
N LYS A 315 34.85 17.55 24.57
CA LYS A 315 35.65 18.78 24.42
C LYS A 315 34.75 20.00 24.57
N PRO A 316 35.28 21.23 24.80
CA PRO A 316 34.45 22.41 25.03
C PRO A 316 33.38 22.67 23.97
N ASN A 317 33.64 22.37 22.70
CA ASN A 317 32.69 22.56 21.60
C ASN A 317 32.14 21.25 21.03
N TRP A 318 32.67 20.10 21.42
CA TRP A 318 32.29 18.81 20.84
C TRP A 318 31.56 17.94 21.85
N PHE A 319 30.46 17.36 21.41
CA PHE A 319 29.63 16.49 22.22
C PHE A 319 29.22 15.24 21.46
N ALA A 320 29.06 14.14 22.19
CA ALA A 320 28.34 12.97 21.72
C ALA A 320 26.89 13.08 22.16
N THR A 321 25.97 12.49 21.41
CA THR A 321 24.55 12.49 21.75
C THR A 321 23.93 11.15 21.42
N ALA A 322 23.00 10.72 22.27
CA ALA A 322 22.16 9.57 22.01
C ALA A 322 20.73 9.85 22.46
N SER A 323 19.75 9.36 21.72
CA SER A 323 18.34 9.54 22.05
C SER A 323 17.46 8.41 21.53
N ILE A 324 16.31 8.27 22.16
CA ILE A 324 15.18 7.44 21.72
C ILE A 324 13.97 8.36 21.56
N SER A 325 13.28 8.24 20.44
CA SER A 325 12.08 8.99 20.12
C SER A 325 10.95 8.05 19.74
N TYR A 326 9.72 8.38 20.15
CA TYR A 326 8.51 7.69 19.74
C TYR A 326 7.55 8.69 19.10
N ALA A 327 6.99 8.33 17.95
CA ALA A 327 5.94 9.09 17.31
C ALA A 327 4.71 8.20 17.06
N LYS A 328 3.51 8.74 17.26
CA LYS A 328 2.28 8.06 16.86
C LYS A 328 1.97 8.45 15.42
N LEU A 329 2.31 7.58 14.47
CA LEU A 329 2.32 7.90 13.06
C LEU A 329 1.53 6.86 12.25
N ASP A 330 0.45 7.35 11.67
CA ASP A 330 -0.49 6.61 10.85
C ASP A 330 -0.70 7.32 9.51
N ASN A 331 -0.71 6.59 8.40
CA ASN A 331 -1.12 7.09 7.09
C ASN A 331 -2.04 6.11 6.37
N THR A 332 -2.64 6.52 5.25
CA THR A 332 -3.47 5.65 4.40
C THR A 332 -2.79 5.42 3.07
N ALA A 333 -2.60 4.15 2.70
CA ALA A 333 -2.20 3.74 1.37
C ALA A 333 -3.45 3.47 0.52
N THR A 334 -3.48 4.03 -0.69
CA THR A 334 -4.51 3.76 -1.69
C THR A 334 -3.86 3.14 -2.92
N ILE A 335 -4.28 1.93 -3.26
CA ILE A 335 -3.87 1.22 -4.48
C ILE A 335 -5.07 1.25 -5.43
N SER A 336 -4.86 1.70 -6.67
CA SER A 336 -5.90 1.74 -7.70
C SER A 336 -5.45 1.01 -8.95
N VAL A 337 -6.33 0.17 -9.51
CA VAL A 337 -6.15 -0.40 -10.85
C VAL A 337 -7.05 0.39 -11.80
N VAL A 338 -6.46 0.99 -12.82
CA VAL A 338 -7.17 1.85 -13.77
C VAL A 338 -7.06 1.31 -15.19
N ASN A 339 -8.16 1.38 -15.93
CA ASN A 339 -8.14 1.20 -17.38
C ASN A 339 -7.69 2.52 -18.02
N THR A 340 -6.53 2.52 -18.68
CA THR A 340 -5.97 3.76 -19.27
C THR A 340 -6.65 4.16 -20.57
N ASN A 341 -7.46 3.29 -21.18
CA ASN A 341 -8.19 3.63 -22.41
C ASN A 341 -9.25 4.72 -22.16
N ASN A 342 -9.88 4.70 -20.98
CA ASN A 342 -10.96 5.61 -20.61
C ASN A 342 -10.79 6.25 -19.21
N ASN A 343 -9.67 5.99 -18.53
CA ASN A 343 -9.39 6.40 -17.15
C ASN A 343 -10.38 5.87 -16.08
N ALA A 344 -11.13 4.80 -16.38
CA ALA A 344 -12.01 4.16 -15.40
C ALA A 344 -11.18 3.54 -14.27
N LYS A 345 -11.61 3.77 -13.02
CA LYS A 345 -11.04 3.10 -11.85
C LYS A 345 -11.77 1.79 -11.63
N LEU A 346 -11.10 0.67 -11.89
CA LEU A 346 -11.71 -0.65 -11.82
C LEU A 346 -11.67 -1.23 -10.42
N ILE A 347 -10.55 -1.05 -9.72
CA ILE A 347 -10.32 -1.54 -8.35
C ILE A 347 -9.72 -0.40 -7.54
N GLN A 348 -10.19 -0.23 -6.32
CA GLN A 348 -9.58 0.65 -5.31
C GLN A 348 -9.47 -0.10 -3.98
N ALA A 349 -8.24 -0.33 -3.53
CA ALA A 349 -7.93 -0.88 -2.23
C ALA A 349 -7.34 0.21 -1.34
N LYS A 350 -7.86 0.33 -0.11
CA LYS A 350 -7.33 1.25 0.92
C LYS A 350 -6.92 0.45 2.15
N THR A 351 -5.75 0.74 2.69
CA THR A 351 -5.33 0.23 4.00
C THR A 351 -4.66 1.34 4.81
N LYS A 352 -4.78 1.24 6.13
CA LYS A 352 -4.03 2.09 7.05
C LYS A 352 -2.63 1.48 7.20
N ILE A 353 -1.60 2.32 7.13
CA ILE A 353 -0.24 1.91 7.44
C ILE A 353 0.06 2.50 8.81
N GLU A 354 0.15 1.62 9.81
CA GLU A 354 0.58 1.98 11.15
C GLU A 354 2.10 1.86 11.17
N ILE A 355 2.78 2.97 11.41
CA ILE A 355 4.24 3.01 11.44
C ILE A 355 4.71 3.02 12.88
N ASP A 356 4.10 3.90 13.70
CA ASP A 356 4.42 4.12 15.12
C ASP A 356 5.91 3.94 15.45
N PRO A 357 6.78 4.76 14.82
CA PRO A 357 8.21 4.50 14.81
C PRO A 357 8.84 4.73 16.20
N LEU A 358 9.64 3.76 16.62
CA LEU A 358 10.62 3.91 17.68
C LEU A 358 11.98 4.18 17.04
N ILE A 359 12.47 5.41 17.21
CA ILE A 359 13.68 5.90 16.55
C ILE A 359 14.80 6.01 17.58
N SER A 360 15.92 5.35 17.32
CA SER A 360 17.16 5.55 18.07
C SER A 360 18.15 6.37 17.26
N TYR A 361 18.85 7.27 17.94
CA TYR A 361 19.86 8.14 17.35
C TYR A 361 21.15 8.06 18.15
N VAL A 362 22.29 7.97 17.47
CA VAL A 362 23.62 8.13 18.07
C VAL A 362 24.48 8.98 17.15
N GLY A 363 25.06 10.06 17.67
CA GLY A 363 25.81 11.00 16.85
C GLY A 363 26.84 11.82 17.59
N VAL A 364 27.57 12.62 16.81
CA VAL A 364 28.55 13.59 17.30
C VAL A 364 28.14 14.97 16.77
N GLY A 365 28.29 15.98 17.60
CA GLY A 365 27.95 17.35 17.27
C GLY A 365 28.95 18.38 17.73
N TYR A 366 28.76 19.59 17.19
CA TYR A 366 29.54 20.77 17.49
C TYR A 366 28.62 21.90 17.97
N ARG A 367 29.05 22.65 18.99
CA ARG A 367 28.37 23.85 19.49
C ARG A 367 29.14 25.11 19.10
N PHE A 368 28.42 26.09 18.57
CA PHE A 368 28.92 27.39 18.11
C PHE A 368 28.71 28.44 19.19
#